data_AF-A0A660TH73-F1
#
_entry.id   AF-A0A660TH73-F1
#
_cell.length_a   1.000
_cell.length_b   1.000
_cell.length_c   1.000
_cell.angle_alpha   90.00
_cell.angle_beta   90.00
_cell.angle_gamma   90.00
#
_symmetry.space_group_name_H-M   'P 1'
#
loop_
_entity.id
_entity.type
_entity.pdbx_description
1 polymer ?
#
loop_
_entity_poly.entity_id
_entity_poly.type
_entity_poly.pdbx_seq_one_letter_code
_entity_poly.pdbx_strand_id
1 'polypeptide(L)'
;MKRNLLILITAAALLISGCATGPTVTRTASDEVIDLSGRWNDTDSRLTAEAMVSSMLSGGWLERFSTDEGRPPVVIVGSVRNKSSEHIDAETFIKDIERELINSGRVTFVAAGAARDELRDEREDQQSNATQSTAAALAAETGADYMMQGVITSQTDAIQGKRATLYKVDMELIGLENNQKVWIDTKEIKKLVEQKKNSW
;
A
#
# COMPACT_ATOMS: atom_id res chain seq x y z
N MET A 1 67.74 12.08 -12.43
CA MET A 1 67.14 11.05 -11.53
C MET A 1 66.09 11.63 -10.58
N LYS A 2 66.37 12.72 -9.84
CA LYS A 2 65.40 13.34 -8.90
C LYS A 2 64.07 13.82 -9.54
N ARG A 3 64.11 14.31 -10.78
CA ARG A 3 62.91 14.78 -11.52
C ARG A 3 61.99 13.64 -11.97
N ASN A 4 62.55 12.48 -12.32
CA ASN A 4 61.78 11.30 -12.71
C ASN A 4 61.17 10.60 -11.48
N LEU A 5 61.85 10.68 -10.32
CA LEU A 5 61.33 10.19 -9.05
C LEU A 5 60.14 11.05 -8.57
N LEU A 6 60.20 12.38 -8.72
CA LEU A 6 59.07 13.26 -8.41
C LEU A 6 57.85 12.95 -9.27
N ILE A 7 58.02 12.76 -10.59
CA ILE A 7 56.93 12.44 -11.51
C ILE A 7 56.29 11.09 -11.17
N LEU A 8 57.09 10.08 -10.78
CA LEU A 8 56.56 8.78 -10.34
C LEU A 8 55.75 8.90 -9.04
N ILE A 9 56.19 9.73 -8.09
CA ILE A 9 55.49 9.95 -6.81
C ILE A 9 54.17 10.71 -7.05
N THR A 10 54.16 11.70 -7.95
CA THR A 10 52.93 12.43 -8.31
C THR A 10 51.94 11.54 -9.06
N ALA A 11 52.42 10.67 -9.97
CA ALA A 11 51.58 9.71 -10.68
C ALA A 11 51.03 8.61 -9.75
N ALA A 12 51.81 8.16 -8.76
CA ALA A 12 51.35 7.22 -7.75
C ALA A 12 50.29 7.83 -6.82
N ALA A 13 50.37 9.14 -6.52
CA ALA A 13 49.37 9.84 -5.71
C ALA A 13 48.00 10.01 -6.42
N LEU A 14 47.96 10.06 -7.76
CA LEU A 14 46.71 10.09 -8.52
C LEU A 14 46.00 8.73 -8.60
N LEU A 15 46.66 7.62 -8.30
CA LEU A 15 46.07 6.28 -8.35
C LEU A 15 45.35 5.88 -7.06
N ILE A 16 45.49 6.65 -5.97
CA ILE A 16 44.91 6.35 -4.65
C ILE A 16 43.63 7.16 -4.36
N SER A 17 43.21 8.05 -5.25
CA SER A 17 41.97 8.83 -5.11
C SER A 17 40.70 8.11 -5.60
N GLY A 18 40.80 6.82 -5.95
CA GLY A 18 39.67 5.95 -6.26
C GLY A 18 38.93 5.44 -5.02
N CYS A 19 38.54 6.34 -4.11
CA CYS A 19 37.72 5.98 -2.97
C CYS A 19 36.27 5.71 -3.41
N ALA A 20 35.92 4.42 -3.48
CA ALA A 20 34.58 3.85 -3.27
C ALA A 20 33.38 4.73 -3.68
N THR A 21 33.15 4.88 -4.99
CA THR A 21 31.89 5.41 -5.54
C THR A 21 30.82 4.32 -5.59
N GLY A 22 30.53 3.71 -4.45
CA GLY A 22 29.38 2.82 -4.28
C GLY A 22 28.23 3.59 -3.64
N PRO A 23 26.96 3.27 -3.93
CA PRO A 23 25.84 3.82 -3.18
C PRO A 23 25.97 3.43 -1.71
N THR A 24 26.03 4.41 -0.81
CA THR A 24 26.01 4.17 0.63
C THR A 24 24.59 3.77 1.04
N VAL A 25 24.41 2.51 1.43
CA VAL A 25 23.12 2.01 1.92
C VAL A 25 23.10 2.10 3.45
N THR A 26 22.32 3.03 3.97
CA THR A 26 22.07 3.17 5.41
C THR A 26 20.69 2.60 5.71
N ARG A 27 20.60 1.71 6.71
CA ARG A 27 19.30 1.22 7.21
C ARG A 27 18.72 2.27 8.14
N THR A 28 17.58 2.83 7.77
CA THR A 28 16.80 3.78 8.58
C THR A 28 15.62 3.07 9.21
N ALA A 29 14.97 3.72 10.18
CA ALA A 29 13.73 3.19 10.75
C ALA A 29 12.62 3.19 9.70
N SER A 30 11.74 2.20 9.72
CA SER A 30 10.68 2.01 8.71
C SER A 30 9.59 3.09 8.75
N ASP A 31 9.53 3.90 9.81
CA ASP A 31 8.61 5.02 9.99
C ASP A 31 9.21 6.38 9.57
N GLU A 32 10.48 6.41 9.19
CA GLU A 32 11.14 7.63 8.70
C GLU A 32 10.64 7.98 7.29
N VAL A 33 10.09 9.18 7.12
CA VAL A 33 9.57 9.65 5.83
C VAL A 33 10.74 10.09 4.94
N ILE A 34 11.12 9.23 4.00
CA ILE A 34 12.16 9.51 3.02
C ILE A 34 11.52 9.63 1.63
N ASP A 35 11.45 10.87 1.11
CA ASP A 35 10.99 11.12 -0.25
C ASP A 35 12.15 11.49 -1.18
N LEU A 36 12.66 10.49 -1.90
CA LEU A 36 13.82 10.65 -2.79
C LEU A 36 13.41 11.08 -4.21
N SER A 37 12.28 10.57 -4.71
CA SER A 37 11.90 10.70 -6.12
C SER A 37 10.61 11.49 -6.37
N GLY A 38 9.87 11.87 -5.32
CA GLY A 38 8.52 12.43 -5.44
C GLY A 38 7.50 11.45 -6.03
N ARG A 39 7.80 10.15 -5.95
CA ARG A 39 6.91 9.06 -6.41
C ARG A 39 6.09 8.56 -5.22
N TRP A 40 5.01 7.85 -5.51
CA TRP A 40 4.26 7.13 -4.48
C TRP A 40 5.21 6.21 -3.68
N ASN A 41 5.13 6.28 -2.35
CA ASN A 41 5.93 5.44 -1.46
C ASN A 41 5.08 4.75 -0.38
N ASP A 42 5.74 3.99 0.47
CA ASP A 42 5.19 3.27 1.61
C ASP A 42 4.49 4.19 2.62
N THR A 43 5.07 5.37 2.88
CA THR A 43 4.46 6.37 3.77
C THR A 43 3.14 6.89 3.19
N ASP A 44 3.09 7.22 1.90
CA ASP A 44 1.86 7.66 1.23
C ASP A 44 0.78 6.58 1.30
N SER A 45 1.16 5.33 1.09
CA SER A 45 0.28 4.15 1.18
C SER A 45 -0.36 4.04 2.56
N ARG A 46 0.47 4.00 3.60
CA ARG A 46 0.03 3.87 4.99
C ARG A 46 -0.87 5.03 5.41
N LEU A 47 -0.44 6.27 5.19
CA LEU A 47 -1.22 7.46 5.57
C LEU A 47 -2.56 7.55 4.81
N THR A 48 -2.59 7.09 3.56
CA THR A 48 -3.84 7.02 2.79
C THR A 48 -4.77 5.95 3.33
N ALA A 49 -4.24 4.76 3.64
CA ALA A 49 -5.03 3.67 4.20
C ALA A 49 -5.65 4.06 5.56
N GLU A 50 -4.85 4.64 6.46
CA GLU A 50 -5.31 5.17 7.76
C GLU A 50 -6.45 6.18 7.58
N ALA A 51 -6.28 7.14 6.66
CA ALA A 51 -7.29 8.16 6.39
C ALA A 51 -8.58 7.57 5.81
N MET A 52 -8.48 6.64 4.85
CA MET A 52 -9.63 6.01 4.21
C MET A 52 -10.41 5.13 5.19
N VAL A 53 -9.71 4.31 5.99
CA VAL A 53 -10.36 3.46 6.99
C VAL A 53 -10.99 4.30 8.10
N SER A 54 -10.30 5.33 8.58
CA SER A 54 -10.85 6.26 9.58
C SER A 54 -12.12 6.96 9.08
N SER A 55 -12.11 7.46 7.85
CA SER A 55 -13.29 8.07 7.20
C SER A 55 -14.44 7.07 7.06
N MET A 56 -14.15 5.86 6.57
CA MET A 56 -15.14 4.79 6.41
C MET A 56 -15.81 4.45 7.73
N LEU A 57 -15.02 4.23 8.79
CA LEU A 57 -15.53 3.87 10.12
C LEU A 57 -16.25 5.02 10.83
N SER A 58 -15.95 6.26 10.46
CA SER A 58 -16.64 7.45 10.98
C SER A 58 -17.97 7.72 10.27
N GLY A 59 -18.24 7.03 9.17
CA GLY A 59 -19.49 7.16 8.42
C GLY A 59 -20.69 6.57 9.19
N GLY A 60 -21.84 7.22 9.09
CA GLY A 60 -23.07 6.77 9.78
C GLY A 60 -23.64 5.42 9.30
N TRP A 61 -23.09 4.81 8.24
CA TRP A 61 -23.51 3.49 7.78
C TRP A 61 -23.21 2.40 8.81
N LEU A 62 -22.09 2.52 9.54
CA LEU A 62 -21.64 1.51 10.49
C LEU A 62 -22.57 1.43 11.71
N GLU A 63 -23.00 2.59 12.23
CA GLU A 63 -23.96 2.67 13.33
C GLU A 63 -25.35 2.17 12.90
N ARG A 64 -25.81 2.55 11.69
CA ARG A 64 -27.07 2.05 11.13
C ARG A 64 -27.05 0.53 11.01
N PHE A 65 -26.03 -0.04 10.39
CA PHE A 65 -25.89 -1.50 10.25
C PHE A 65 -25.88 -2.20 11.61
N SER A 66 -25.08 -1.69 12.56
CA SER A 66 -24.97 -2.30 13.88
C SER A 66 -26.30 -2.27 14.65
N THR A 67 -27.10 -1.23 14.43
CA THR A 67 -28.44 -1.08 15.04
C THR A 67 -29.46 -2.00 14.38
N ASP A 68 -29.46 -2.07 13.05
CA ASP A 68 -30.43 -2.85 12.26
C ASP A 68 -30.18 -4.36 12.38
N GLU A 69 -28.92 -4.79 12.37
CA GLU A 69 -28.51 -6.20 12.34
C GLU A 69 -28.06 -6.75 13.70
N GLY A 70 -27.82 -5.87 14.70
CA GLY A 70 -27.38 -6.28 16.04
C GLY A 70 -26.00 -6.93 16.12
N ARG A 71 -25.16 -6.78 15.08
CA ARG A 71 -23.80 -7.34 14.98
C ARG A 71 -22.87 -6.40 14.20
N PRO A 72 -21.54 -6.52 14.37
CA PRO A 72 -20.59 -5.83 13.50
C PRO A 72 -20.75 -6.28 12.03
N PRO A 73 -20.57 -5.37 11.05
CA PRO A 73 -20.58 -5.74 9.65
C PRO A 73 -19.34 -6.56 9.30
N VAL A 74 -19.54 -7.53 8.41
CA VAL A 74 -18.46 -8.31 7.80
C VAL A 74 -18.01 -7.60 6.53
N VAL A 75 -16.75 -7.17 6.49
CA VAL A 75 -16.18 -6.40 5.38
C VAL A 75 -15.05 -7.19 4.74
N ILE A 76 -14.97 -7.11 3.41
CA ILE A 76 -13.81 -7.56 2.62
C ILE A 76 -13.20 -6.41 1.85
N VAL A 77 -11.89 -6.48 1.61
CA VAL A 77 -11.19 -5.59 0.68
C VAL A 77 -11.11 -6.31 -0.66
N GLY A 78 -11.72 -5.71 -1.67
CA GLY A 78 -11.66 -6.14 -3.06
C GLY A 78 -10.47 -5.54 -3.79
N SER A 79 -10.57 -5.51 -5.12
CA SER A 79 -9.48 -4.99 -5.95
C SER A 79 -9.34 -3.47 -5.84
N VAL A 80 -8.11 -2.99 -5.70
CA VAL A 80 -7.74 -1.59 -5.93
C VAL A 80 -7.03 -1.49 -7.27
N ARG A 81 -7.62 -0.76 -8.23
CA ARG A 81 -7.09 -0.67 -9.60
C ARG A 81 -6.09 0.47 -9.70
N ASN A 82 -4.86 0.17 -10.13
CA ASN A 82 -3.91 1.22 -10.48
C ASN A 82 -4.19 1.73 -11.91
N LYS A 83 -4.61 2.99 -12.01
CA LYS A 83 -4.77 3.77 -13.25
C LYS A 83 -3.85 5.01 -13.27
N SER A 84 -2.81 5.01 -12.43
CA SER A 84 -1.78 6.04 -12.46
C SER A 84 -0.82 5.81 -13.62
N SER A 85 0.00 6.81 -13.93
CA SER A 85 1.10 6.68 -14.90
C SER A 85 2.31 5.95 -14.32
N GLU A 86 2.25 5.53 -13.06
CA GLU A 86 3.35 4.89 -12.34
C GLU A 86 2.99 3.45 -11.95
N HIS A 87 4.00 2.59 -11.85
CA HIS A 87 3.80 1.30 -11.22
C HIS A 87 3.71 1.48 -9.70
N ILE A 88 2.48 1.50 -9.21
CA ILE A 88 2.13 1.49 -7.79
C ILE A 88 1.74 0.05 -7.46
N ASP A 89 2.37 -0.50 -6.44
CA ASP A 89 1.99 -1.78 -5.86
C ASP A 89 0.68 -1.59 -5.06
N ALA A 90 -0.43 -1.93 -5.71
CA ALA A 90 -1.75 -1.86 -5.09
C ALA A 90 -1.93 -2.93 -4.00
N GLU A 91 -1.16 -4.03 -4.02
CA GLU A 91 -1.25 -5.07 -2.99
C GLU A 91 -0.74 -4.55 -1.65
N THR A 92 0.37 -3.81 -1.65
CA THR A 92 0.87 -3.12 -0.46
C THR A 92 -0.21 -2.20 0.14
N PHE A 93 -0.88 -1.40 -0.69
CA PHE A 93 -1.97 -0.53 -0.23
C PHE A 93 -3.17 -1.30 0.31
N ILE A 94 -3.56 -2.40 -0.33
CA ILE A 94 -4.59 -3.30 0.18
C ILE A 94 -4.19 -3.84 1.56
N LYS A 95 -2.96 -4.31 1.73
CA LYS A 95 -2.46 -4.81 3.04
C LYS A 95 -2.46 -3.75 4.13
N ASP A 96 -2.20 -2.49 3.78
CA ASP A 96 -2.30 -1.39 4.73
C ASP A 96 -3.76 -1.17 5.17
N ILE A 97 -4.72 -1.21 4.25
CA ILE A 97 -6.16 -1.14 4.59
C ILE A 97 -6.56 -2.32 5.47
N GLU A 98 -6.17 -3.55 5.12
CA GLU A 98 -6.48 -4.75 5.92
C GLU A 98 -5.99 -4.61 7.35
N ARG A 99 -4.76 -4.10 7.53
CA ARG A 99 -4.16 -3.88 8.86
C ARG A 99 -4.95 -2.85 9.66
N GLU A 100 -5.32 -1.72 9.05
CA GLU A 100 -6.07 -0.67 9.72
C GLU A 100 -7.49 -1.11 10.11
N LEU A 101 -8.15 -1.92 9.26
CA LEU A 101 -9.45 -2.51 9.58
C LEU A 101 -9.37 -3.46 10.77
N ILE A 102 -8.37 -4.35 10.80
CA ILE A 102 -8.15 -5.28 11.91
C ILE A 102 -7.85 -4.50 13.20
N ASN A 103 -6.98 -3.49 13.14
CA ASN A 103 -6.62 -2.67 14.29
C ASN A 103 -7.82 -1.89 14.87
N SER A 104 -8.78 -1.53 14.02
CA SER A 104 -9.97 -0.80 14.47
C SER A 104 -10.86 -1.62 15.41
N GLY A 105 -10.95 -2.94 15.22
CA GLY A 105 -11.86 -3.83 15.93
C GLY A 105 -13.36 -3.53 15.76
N ARG A 106 -13.74 -2.61 14.86
CA ARG A 106 -15.13 -2.15 14.69
C ARG A 106 -15.92 -2.93 13.63
N VAL A 107 -15.22 -3.73 12.83
CA VAL A 107 -15.78 -4.57 11.77
C VAL A 107 -15.19 -5.97 11.87
N THR A 108 -15.93 -6.96 11.41
CA THR A 108 -15.39 -8.30 11.20
C THR A 108 -14.71 -8.32 9.83
N PHE A 109 -13.40 -8.51 9.80
CA PHE A 109 -12.66 -8.61 8.55
C PHE A 109 -12.42 -10.08 8.20
N VAL A 110 -12.68 -10.45 6.94
CA VAL A 110 -12.45 -11.82 6.45
C VAL A 110 -11.58 -11.80 5.20
N ALA A 111 -10.85 -12.89 4.97
CA ALA A 111 -10.03 -13.05 3.77
C ALA A 111 -10.89 -12.93 2.49
N ALA A 112 -10.28 -12.52 1.39
CA ALA A 112 -10.92 -12.34 0.08
C ALA A 112 -9.97 -12.73 -1.07
N GLY A 113 -10.52 -12.87 -2.27
CA GLY A 113 -9.75 -13.20 -3.48
C GLY A 113 -8.95 -14.50 -3.35
N ALA A 114 -7.69 -14.47 -3.78
CA ALA A 114 -6.81 -15.65 -3.82
C ALA A 114 -6.64 -16.35 -2.47
N ALA A 115 -6.60 -15.58 -1.36
CA ALA A 115 -6.48 -16.16 -0.03
C ALA A 115 -7.70 -17.04 0.34
N ARG A 116 -8.89 -16.76 -0.20
CA ARG A 116 -10.06 -17.64 0.01
C ARG A 116 -9.88 -18.97 -0.70
N ASP A 117 -9.30 -18.97 -1.88
CA ASP A 117 -9.12 -20.19 -2.66
C ASP A 117 -8.07 -21.09 -2.01
N GLU A 118 -6.95 -20.52 -1.54
CA GLU A 118 -5.95 -21.25 -0.73
C GLU A 118 -6.57 -21.86 0.53
N LEU A 119 -7.44 -21.12 1.23
CA LEU A 119 -8.13 -21.63 2.43
C LEU A 119 -9.19 -22.69 2.12
N ARG A 120 -9.75 -22.72 0.91
CA ARG A 120 -10.68 -23.77 0.47
C ARG A 120 -9.92 -25.05 0.18
N ASP A 121 -8.80 -24.95 -0.55
CA ASP A 121 -7.92 -26.08 -0.85
C ASP A 121 -7.42 -26.75 0.44
N GLU A 122 -6.97 -25.95 1.42
CA GLU A 122 -6.59 -26.44 2.75
C GLU A 122 -7.75 -27.15 3.47
N ARG A 123 -8.97 -26.60 3.39
CA ARG A 123 -10.16 -27.23 3.97
C ARG A 123 -10.51 -28.54 3.30
N GLU A 124 -10.31 -28.67 1.99
CA GLU A 124 -10.49 -29.92 1.26
C GLU A 124 -9.45 -30.96 1.66
N ASP A 125 -8.17 -30.56 1.80
CA ASP A 125 -7.10 -31.44 2.26
C ASP A 125 -7.38 -31.99 3.68
N GLN A 126 -7.87 -31.14 4.58
CA GLN A 126 -8.27 -31.55 5.93
C GLN A 126 -9.35 -32.64 5.95
N GLN A 127 -10.22 -32.73 4.93
CA GLN A 127 -11.23 -33.79 4.88
C GLN A 127 -10.61 -35.19 4.73
N SER A 128 -9.41 -35.27 4.17
CA SER A 128 -8.69 -36.52 3.96
C SER A 128 -7.63 -36.79 5.02
N ASN A 129 -7.02 -35.73 5.58
CA ASN A 129 -5.82 -35.84 6.40
C ASN A 129 -6.03 -35.46 7.88
N ALA A 130 -7.06 -34.68 8.23
CA ALA A 130 -7.33 -34.27 9.60
C ALA A 130 -8.33 -35.20 10.29
N THR A 131 -8.36 -35.16 11.63
CA THR A 131 -9.38 -35.88 12.40
C THR A 131 -10.74 -35.20 12.26
N GLN A 132 -11.84 -35.95 12.36
CA GLN A 132 -13.19 -35.39 12.26
C GLN A 132 -13.46 -34.27 13.28
N SER A 133 -12.86 -34.34 14.46
CA SER A 133 -13.01 -33.31 15.51
C SER A 133 -12.28 -32.00 15.22
N THR A 134 -11.30 -32.00 14.32
CA THR A 134 -10.44 -30.83 14.04
C THR A 134 -10.58 -30.31 12.62
N ALA A 135 -11.12 -31.11 11.69
CA ALA A 135 -11.33 -30.69 10.31
C ALA A 135 -12.33 -29.53 10.26
N ALA A 136 -11.96 -28.45 9.57
CA ALA A 136 -12.86 -27.35 9.32
C ALA A 136 -13.99 -27.76 8.36
N ALA A 137 -15.19 -27.23 8.57
CA ALA A 137 -16.35 -27.55 7.75
C ALA A 137 -16.25 -26.92 6.35
N LEU A 138 -16.61 -27.70 5.33
CA LEU A 138 -16.80 -27.20 3.97
C LEU A 138 -18.02 -26.26 3.91
N ALA A 139 -17.98 -25.27 3.02
CA ALA A 139 -19.06 -24.31 2.79
C ALA A 139 -19.56 -23.53 4.04
N ALA A 140 -18.74 -23.44 5.08
CA ALA A 140 -19.04 -22.71 6.32
C ALA A 140 -18.32 -21.35 6.40
N GLU A 141 -17.97 -20.76 5.27
CA GLU A 141 -17.32 -19.45 5.21
C GLU A 141 -18.26 -18.35 5.68
N THR A 142 -17.73 -17.40 6.46
CA THR A 142 -18.48 -16.20 6.82
C THR A 142 -18.69 -15.34 5.57
N GLY A 143 -19.97 -15.14 5.21
CA GLY A 143 -20.37 -14.22 4.15
C GLY A 143 -20.01 -12.77 4.51
N ALA A 144 -19.53 -12.02 3.53
CA ALA A 144 -19.30 -10.59 3.70
C ALA A 144 -20.59 -9.81 3.42
N ASP A 145 -20.84 -8.75 4.20
CA ASP A 145 -21.95 -7.82 3.98
C ASP A 145 -21.54 -6.73 2.99
N TYR A 146 -20.30 -6.27 3.09
CA TYR A 146 -19.77 -5.18 2.27
C TYR A 146 -18.42 -5.53 1.64
N MET A 147 -18.19 -4.97 0.45
CA MET A 147 -16.90 -4.97 -0.22
C MET A 147 -16.37 -3.53 -0.35
N MET A 148 -15.16 -3.30 0.16
CA MET A 148 -14.41 -2.07 -0.07
C MET A 148 -13.57 -2.23 -1.33
N GLN A 149 -13.66 -1.30 -2.27
CA GLN A 149 -12.86 -1.32 -3.50
C GLN A 149 -12.49 0.09 -3.93
N GLY A 150 -11.58 0.23 -4.90
CA GLY A 150 -11.21 1.56 -5.34
C GLY A 150 -10.26 1.62 -6.52
N VAL A 151 -9.77 2.83 -6.76
CA VAL A 151 -8.89 3.15 -7.87
C VAL A 151 -7.87 4.21 -7.45
N ILE A 152 -6.64 4.03 -7.89
CA ILE A 152 -5.56 5.00 -7.75
C ILE A 152 -5.31 5.62 -9.12
N THR A 153 -5.34 6.95 -9.21
CA THR A 153 -5.05 7.70 -10.42
C THR A 153 -3.95 8.73 -10.16
N SER A 154 -3.30 9.20 -11.22
CA SER A 154 -2.33 10.29 -11.09
C SER A 154 -2.42 11.28 -12.24
N GLN A 155 -2.20 12.55 -11.94
CA GLN A 155 -2.02 13.61 -12.94
C GLN A 155 -0.65 14.27 -12.71
N THR A 156 0.17 14.32 -13.76
CA THR A 156 1.49 14.98 -13.71
C THR A 156 1.44 16.27 -14.52
N ASP A 157 1.97 17.35 -13.94
CA ASP A 157 2.30 18.59 -14.63
C ASP A 157 3.80 18.89 -14.46
N ALA A 158 4.49 19.23 -15.53
CA ALA A 158 5.94 19.46 -15.49
C ALA A 158 6.36 20.59 -16.42
N ILE A 159 7.18 21.50 -15.90
CA ILE A 159 7.78 22.60 -16.64
C ILE A 159 9.17 22.93 -16.08
N GLN A 160 10.17 23.02 -16.97
CA GLN A 160 11.52 23.56 -16.68
C GLN A 160 12.13 23.14 -15.33
N GLY A 161 12.33 21.83 -15.12
CA GLY A 161 12.97 21.31 -13.90
C GLY A 161 12.06 21.26 -12.66
N LYS A 162 10.78 21.63 -12.80
CA LYS A 162 9.73 21.41 -11.79
C LYS A 162 8.77 20.36 -12.29
N ARG A 163 8.37 19.45 -11.40
CA ARG A 163 7.34 18.43 -11.65
C ARG A 163 6.40 18.37 -10.46
N ALA A 164 5.11 18.57 -10.71
CA ALA A 164 4.04 18.34 -9.76
C ALA A 164 3.29 17.06 -10.16
N THR A 165 3.10 16.14 -9.21
CA THR A 165 2.30 14.92 -9.40
C THR A 165 1.20 14.90 -8.35
N LEU A 166 -0.05 14.88 -8.80
CA LEU A 166 -1.22 14.66 -7.95
C LEU A 166 -1.60 13.19 -8.04
N TYR A 167 -1.57 12.50 -6.92
CA TYR A 167 -2.17 11.18 -6.75
C TYR A 167 -3.56 11.35 -6.15
N LYS A 168 -4.52 10.59 -6.68
CA LYS A 168 -5.90 10.57 -6.19
C LYS A 168 -6.32 9.12 -5.99
N VAL A 169 -6.73 8.82 -4.78
CA VAL A 169 -7.23 7.50 -4.36
C VAL A 169 -8.71 7.65 -4.06
N ASP A 170 -9.54 7.01 -4.89
CA ASP A 170 -10.99 6.97 -4.71
C ASP A 170 -11.36 5.58 -4.19
N MET A 171 -12.01 5.53 -3.02
CA MET A 171 -12.45 4.29 -2.38
C MET A 171 -13.94 4.32 -2.12
N GLU A 172 -14.58 3.16 -2.20
CA GLU A 172 -16.02 2.99 -1.97
C GLU A 172 -16.32 1.69 -1.22
N LEU A 173 -17.37 1.72 -0.41
CA LEU A 173 -17.89 0.58 0.33
C LEU A 173 -19.28 0.23 -0.21
N ILE A 174 -19.42 -0.98 -0.75
CA ILE A 174 -20.61 -1.43 -1.47
C ILE A 174 -21.22 -2.65 -0.79
N GLY A 175 -22.53 -2.62 -0.56
CA GLY A 175 -23.29 -3.77 -0.06
C GLY A 175 -23.34 -4.89 -1.09
N LEU A 176 -23.00 -6.12 -0.68
CA LEU A 176 -22.89 -7.27 -1.58
C LEU A 176 -24.25 -7.80 -2.05
N GLU A 177 -25.29 -7.63 -1.24
CA GLU A 177 -26.63 -8.10 -1.59
C GLU A 177 -27.33 -7.17 -2.59
N ASN A 178 -27.23 -5.85 -2.39
CA ASN A 178 -28.05 -4.85 -3.09
C ASN A 178 -27.24 -3.85 -3.94
N ASN A 179 -25.91 -3.98 -3.99
CA ASN A 179 -25.00 -3.06 -4.69
C ASN A 179 -25.07 -1.59 -4.23
N GLN A 180 -25.60 -1.33 -3.02
CA GLN A 180 -25.70 0.02 -2.49
C GLN A 180 -24.33 0.51 -2.02
N LYS A 181 -23.92 1.67 -2.53
CA LYS A 181 -22.77 2.40 -1.98
C LYS A 181 -23.18 3.07 -0.68
N VAL A 182 -22.59 2.64 0.43
CA VAL A 182 -22.92 3.18 1.77
C VAL A 182 -21.86 4.16 2.27
N TRP A 183 -20.67 4.14 1.65
CA TRP A 183 -19.60 5.09 1.87
C TRP A 183 -18.78 5.25 0.59
N ILE A 184 -18.27 6.46 0.37
CA ILE A 184 -17.33 6.81 -0.69
C ILE A 184 -16.49 7.97 -0.18
N ASP A 185 -15.18 7.93 -0.44
CA ASP A 185 -14.28 9.03 -0.12
C ASP A 185 -13.09 9.06 -1.07
N THR A 186 -12.42 10.21 -1.04
CA THR A 186 -11.28 10.52 -1.90
C THR A 186 -10.14 11.05 -1.05
N LYS A 187 -8.94 10.48 -1.21
CA LYS A 187 -7.70 11.07 -0.73
C LYS A 187 -6.86 11.60 -1.87
N GLU A 188 -6.36 12.82 -1.71
CA GLU A 188 -5.43 13.45 -2.64
C GLU A 188 -4.06 13.65 -1.99
N ILE A 189 -3.01 13.39 -2.75
CA ILE A 189 -1.61 13.62 -2.35
C ILE A 189 -0.92 14.36 -3.49
N LYS A 190 -0.42 15.57 -3.22
CA LYS A 190 0.31 16.36 -4.20
C LYS A 190 1.79 16.40 -3.86
N LYS A 191 2.63 15.90 -4.78
CA LYS A 191 4.09 15.90 -4.66
C LYS A 191 4.70 16.90 -5.62
N LEU A 192 5.62 17.73 -5.14
CA LEU A 192 6.38 18.69 -5.94
C LEU A 192 7.86 18.34 -5.89
N VAL A 193 8.46 18.16 -7.07
CA VAL A 193 9.90 17.91 -7.24
C VAL A 193 10.51 19.09 -7.97
N GLU A 194 11.54 19.68 -7.39
CA GLU A 194 12.36 20.72 -8.03
C GLU A 194 13.79 20.21 -8.21
N GLN A 195 14.25 20.12 -9.46
CA GLN A 195 15.64 19.83 -9.76
C GLN A 195 16.42 21.14 -9.84
N LYS A 196 17.39 21.33 -8.94
CA LYS A 196 18.40 22.39 -9.11
C LYS A 196 19.27 22.01 -10.32
N LYS A 197 19.37 22.90 -11.31
CA LYS A 197 20.38 22.80 -12.38
C LYS A 197 21.75 22.86 -11.73
N ASN A 198 22.39 21.71 -11.55
CA ASN A 198 23.84 21.69 -11.33
C ASN A 198 24.48 21.85 -12.70
N SER A 199 24.97 23.07 -12.98
CA SER A 199 25.90 23.30 -14.09
C SER A 199 27.16 22.48 -13.78
N TRP A 200 27.40 21.45 -14.59
CA TRP A 200 28.75 20.90 -14.73
C TRP A 200 29.62 21.85 -15.53
#